data_AF-A0A0U1QMH8-F1
#
_entry.id   AF-A0A0U1QMH8-F1
#
_cell.length_a   1.000
_cell.length_b   1.000
_cell.length_c   1.000
_cell.angle_alpha   90.00
_cell.angle_beta   90.00
_cell.angle_gamma   90.00
#
_symmetry.space_group_name_H-M   'P 1'
#
loop_
_entity.id
_entity.type
_entity.pdbx_description
1 polymer ?
#
loop_
_entity_poly.entity_id
_entity_poly.type
_entity_poly.pdbx_seq_one_letter_code
_entity_poly.pdbx_strand_id
1 'polypeptide(L)'
;MISLVSLPSDYPDHPSTNQKLSPPSKSSFKVPGKGIHTLMGKSAKQVSTMLGKPERVDPTKFGYRWFIYGRESENYLQVGIDVKTDRVTTIYALGKQLKLNPFVIGEASQKIYEKVPIEGDLSFNYNGTKINFELNEEDMMIRPLMKFGKDWAQLNFDHVSDRLIGVRYMTTDVLAAQHPYSMTYQGQLPKTANLNDKEWIAVNQAEDQEIFDISNVMRLRFNQPILKWNEQAHQAAYQHSKEMQTRNYFSHDSKWSGDLKARLDRRKIYFQTAGENIAARYSDAAAVSLGWLNSIDHRKNLLNDAFTELGVGSYKNYYTQDFVTPLNP
;
A
#
# COMPACT_ATOMS: atom_id res chain seq x y z
N MET A 1 14.02 -17.59 -9.77
CA MET A 1 12.68 -18.20 -9.68
C MET A 1 11.80 -17.31 -8.83
N ILE A 2 10.84 -16.63 -9.46
CA ILE A 2 9.78 -15.88 -8.79
C ILE A 2 8.72 -16.92 -8.46
N SER A 3 8.62 -17.31 -7.20
CA SER A 3 7.47 -18.08 -6.72
C SER A 3 6.52 -17.09 -6.09
N LEU A 4 5.54 -16.64 -6.87
CA LEU A 4 4.19 -16.56 -6.35
C LEU A 4 3.86 -18.00 -5.95
N VAL A 5 3.77 -18.29 -4.65
CA VAL A 5 3.06 -19.50 -4.24
C VAL A 5 1.59 -19.22 -4.51
N SER A 6 1.23 -19.42 -5.78
CA SER A 6 -0.13 -19.75 -6.20
C SER A 6 -0.45 -21.08 -5.53
N LEU A 7 -1.32 -21.04 -4.52
CA LEU A 7 -2.07 -22.22 -4.14
C LEU A 7 -3.31 -22.28 -5.05
N PRO A 8 -3.67 -23.46 -5.56
CA PRO A 8 -4.85 -23.63 -6.39
C PRO A 8 -6.09 -23.30 -5.57
N SER A 9 -6.89 -22.37 -6.07
CA SER A 9 -8.19 -22.04 -5.50
C SER A 9 -9.24 -22.99 -6.10
N ASP A 10 -9.52 -24.09 -5.41
CA ASP A 10 -10.73 -24.88 -5.64
C ASP A 10 -11.94 -24.05 -5.17
N TYR A 11 -12.47 -23.20 -6.05
CA TYR A 11 -13.79 -22.59 -5.86
C TYR A 11 -14.84 -23.35 -6.69
N PRO A 12 -16.03 -23.63 -6.12
CA PRO A 12 -17.16 -24.12 -6.90
C PRO A 12 -17.64 -23.05 -7.89
N ASP A 13 -17.92 -23.50 -9.12
CA ASP A 13 -18.40 -22.69 -10.24
C ASP A 13 -19.58 -21.78 -9.84
N HIS A 14 -19.35 -20.47 -9.82
CA HIS A 14 -20.42 -19.48 -9.96
C HIS A 14 -20.61 -19.19 -11.46
N PRO A 15 -21.87 -19.12 -11.95
CA PRO A 15 -22.14 -19.04 -13.37
C PRO A 15 -21.51 -17.78 -13.98
N SER A 16 -20.62 -18.02 -14.94
CA SER A 16 -19.90 -17.01 -15.71
C SER A 16 -20.84 -16.26 -16.64
N THR A 17 -21.36 -15.11 -16.21
CA THR A 17 -21.81 -14.08 -17.15
C THR A 17 -20.57 -13.42 -17.76
N ASN A 18 -20.06 -14.06 -18.81
CA ASN A 18 -18.97 -13.59 -19.64
C ASN A 18 -19.45 -12.39 -20.50
N GLN A 19 -19.69 -11.24 -19.88
CA GLN A 19 -19.71 -9.97 -20.61
C GLN A 19 -18.27 -9.48 -20.68
N LYS A 20 -17.62 -9.69 -21.84
CA LYS A 20 -16.43 -8.94 -22.23
C LYS A 20 -16.78 -7.45 -22.24
N LEU A 21 -16.55 -6.78 -21.11
CA LEU A 21 -16.60 -5.33 -21.02
C LEU A 21 -15.45 -4.80 -21.89
N SER A 22 -15.81 -4.38 -23.11
CA SER A 22 -14.89 -3.64 -23.97
C SER A 22 -14.79 -2.23 -23.38
N PRO A 23 -13.57 -1.72 -23.06
CA PRO A 23 -13.45 -0.36 -22.56
C PRO A 23 -14.01 0.62 -23.61
N PRO A 24 -14.74 1.67 -23.20
CA PRO A 24 -15.26 2.65 -24.15
C PRO A 24 -14.09 3.24 -24.95
N SER A 25 -14.25 3.27 -26.28
CA SER A 25 -13.26 3.81 -27.21
C SER A 25 -12.87 5.23 -26.79
N LYS A 26 -11.57 5.45 -26.52
CA LYS A 26 -10.93 6.76 -26.29
C LYS A 26 -11.87 7.79 -25.64
N SER A 27 -12.29 7.53 -24.41
CA SER A 27 -13.03 8.54 -23.67
C SER A 27 -12.16 9.79 -23.53
N SER A 28 -12.73 10.97 -23.83
CA SER A 28 -12.09 12.27 -23.65
C SER A 28 -12.07 12.65 -22.17
N PHE A 29 -11.63 11.72 -21.31
CA PHE A 29 -11.62 11.89 -19.87
C PHE A 29 -10.86 13.16 -19.50
N LYS A 30 -11.56 14.09 -18.86
CA LYS A 30 -11.00 15.34 -18.35
C LYS A 30 -10.86 15.24 -16.84
N VAL A 31 -9.64 15.43 -16.35
CA VAL A 31 -9.36 15.52 -14.92
C VAL A 31 -10.19 16.67 -14.33
N PRO A 32 -11.01 16.41 -13.28
CA PRO A 32 -11.75 17.48 -12.62
C PRO A 32 -10.83 18.54 -12.01
N GLY A 33 -11.22 19.82 -12.07
CA GLY A 33 -10.45 20.92 -11.48
C GLY A 33 -10.50 21.02 -9.95
N LYS A 34 -11.15 20.06 -9.28
CA LYS A 34 -11.36 20.04 -7.81
C LYS A 34 -11.11 18.64 -7.25
N GLY A 35 -10.40 18.56 -6.13
CA GLY A 35 -10.09 17.29 -5.44
C GLY A 35 -8.67 17.31 -4.87
N ILE A 36 -8.32 16.27 -4.10
CA ILE A 36 -7.01 16.21 -3.43
C ILE A 36 -5.84 16.14 -4.43
N HIS A 37 -6.07 15.57 -5.62
CA HIS A 37 -5.09 15.52 -6.71
C HIS A 37 -4.63 16.91 -7.16
N THR A 38 -5.40 17.96 -6.88
CA THR A 38 -4.99 19.34 -7.21
C THR A 38 -3.78 19.81 -6.40
N LEU A 39 -3.39 19.07 -5.35
CA LEU A 39 -2.14 19.30 -4.62
C LEU A 39 -0.90 18.88 -5.43
N MET A 40 -1.02 18.02 -6.44
CA MET A 40 0.09 17.59 -7.28
C MET A 40 0.86 18.80 -7.84
N GLY A 41 2.19 18.81 -7.67
CA GLY A 41 3.08 19.90 -8.08
C GLY A 41 3.11 21.15 -7.19
N LYS A 42 2.24 21.28 -6.17
CA LYS A 42 2.33 22.36 -5.18
C LYS A 42 3.57 22.20 -4.30
N SER A 43 4.03 23.30 -3.69
CA SER A 43 5.15 23.24 -2.74
C SER A 43 4.72 22.73 -1.36
N ALA A 44 5.66 22.26 -0.54
CA ALA A 44 5.38 21.86 0.84
C ALA A 44 4.72 22.98 1.67
N LYS A 45 5.15 24.24 1.45
CA LYS A 45 4.54 25.42 2.06
C LYS A 45 3.08 25.61 1.66
N GLN A 46 2.75 25.43 0.38
CA GLN A 46 1.37 25.53 -0.10
C GLN A 46 0.51 24.41 0.48
N VAL A 47 1.02 23.19 0.52
CA VAL A 47 0.34 22.06 1.18
C VAL A 47 0.06 22.39 2.64
N SER A 48 1.06 22.90 3.36
CA SER A 48 0.92 23.23 4.79
C SER A 48 -0.05 24.39 5.04
N THR A 49 -0.20 25.30 4.08
CA THR A 49 -1.20 26.38 4.13
C THR A 49 -2.61 25.84 3.92
N MET A 50 -2.76 24.83 3.07
CA MET A 50 -4.07 24.25 2.73
C MET A 50 -4.54 23.20 3.73
N LEU A 51 -3.64 22.38 4.26
CA LEU A 51 -3.95 21.23 5.12
C LEU A 51 -3.49 21.40 6.57
N GLY A 52 -2.71 22.45 6.87
CA GLY A 52 -2.01 22.58 8.15
C GLY A 52 -0.69 21.80 8.18
N LYS A 53 -0.03 21.80 9.34
CA LYS A 53 1.21 21.04 9.55
C LYS A 53 0.92 19.53 9.51
N PRO A 54 1.77 18.72 8.87
CA PRO A 54 1.61 17.27 8.92
C PRO A 54 1.80 16.75 10.35
N GLU A 55 1.07 15.68 10.68
CA GLU A 55 1.18 14.98 11.97
C GLU A 55 2.50 14.20 12.06
N ARG A 56 2.98 13.70 10.92
CA ARG A 56 4.26 12.98 10.79
C ARG A 56 4.91 13.26 9.44
N VAL A 57 6.23 13.22 9.40
CA VAL A 57 7.02 13.31 8.17
C VAL A 57 7.90 12.08 8.04
N ASP A 58 7.61 11.25 7.05
CA ASP A 58 8.20 9.91 6.91
C ASP A 58 9.13 9.87 5.69
N PRO A 59 10.42 9.51 5.84
CA PRO A 59 11.32 9.37 4.69
C PRO A 59 10.98 8.13 3.86
N THR A 60 11.26 8.19 2.56
CA THR A 60 11.11 7.02 1.67
C THR A 60 12.39 6.73 0.90
N LYS A 61 12.49 5.49 0.40
CA LYS A 61 13.54 5.07 -0.54
C LYS A 61 13.39 5.63 -1.96
N PHE A 62 12.34 6.40 -2.24
CA PHE A 62 12.00 6.93 -3.56
C PHE A 62 12.33 8.41 -3.75
N GLY A 63 13.08 9.02 -2.81
CA GLY A 63 13.56 10.40 -2.95
C GLY A 63 12.51 11.48 -2.61
N TYR A 64 11.35 11.09 -2.11
CA TYR A 64 10.36 11.97 -1.49
C TYR A 64 10.16 11.58 -0.01
N ARG A 65 9.56 12.48 0.76
CA ARG A 65 9.10 12.24 2.13
C ARG A 65 7.58 12.36 2.18
N TRP A 66 6.91 11.47 2.89
CA TRP A 66 5.49 11.59 3.13
C TRP A 66 5.21 12.65 4.19
N PHE A 67 4.24 13.50 3.93
CA PHE A 67 3.53 14.29 4.93
C PHE A 67 2.24 13.52 5.27
N ILE A 68 2.12 13.07 6.51
CA ILE A 68 1.00 12.25 6.98
C ILE A 68 -0.04 13.13 7.68
N TYR A 69 -1.30 12.91 7.35
CA TYR A 69 -2.45 13.64 7.88
C TYR A 69 -3.60 12.69 8.22
N GLY A 70 -4.40 13.05 9.24
CA GLY A 70 -5.66 12.39 9.54
C GLY A 70 -5.49 10.95 10.02
N ARG A 71 -4.44 10.67 10.80
CA ARG A 71 -4.20 9.34 11.38
C ARG A 71 -5.42 8.87 12.16
N GLU A 72 -5.64 7.55 12.17
CA GLU A 72 -6.75 6.90 12.87
C GLU A 72 -8.14 7.47 12.51
N SER A 73 -8.30 7.99 11.29
CA SER A 73 -9.55 8.61 10.85
C SER A 73 -9.87 8.35 9.38
N GLU A 74 -11.12 8.56 9.00
CA GLU A 74 -11.55 8.54 7.59
C GLU A 74 -11.10 9.80 6.81
N ASN A 75 -10.15 10.57 7.32
CA ASN A 75 -9.43 11.64 6.61
C ASN A 75 -7.97 11.27 6.26
N TYR A 76 -7.55 10.02 6.46
CA TYR A 76 -6.16 9.60 6.25
C TYR A 76 -5.63 9.90 4.85
N LEU A 77 -4.54 10.65 4.80
CA LEU A 77 -3.91 11.14 3.60
C LEU A 77 -2.38 11.16 3.77
N GLN A 78 -1.67 10.69 2.77
CA GLN A 78 -0.22 10.87 2.65
C GLN A 78 0.08 11.75 1.43
N VAL A 79 0.88 12.80 1.61
CA VAL A 79 1.31 13.71 0.53
C VAL A 79 2.83 13.63 0.39
N GLY A 80 3.32 13.09 -0.73
CA GLY A 80 4.74 12.87 -0.97
C GLY A 80 5.41 14.11 -1.54
N ILE A 81 6.28 14.72 -0.73
CA ILE A 81 7.07 15.90 -1.10
C ILE A 81 8.45 15.45 -1.57
N ASP A 82 8.76 15.70 -2.83
CA ASP A 82 10.09 15.43 -3.38
C ASP A 82 11.16 16.24 -2.64
N VAL A 83 12.22 15.56 -2.19
CA VAL A 83 13.24 16.15 -1.30
C VAL A 83 14.09 17.21 -2.02
N LYS A 84 14.21 17.13 -3.35
CA LYS A 84 15.06 18.04 -4.14
C LYS A 84 14.30 19.27 -4.60
N THR A 85 13.06 19.10 -5.03
CA THR A 85 12.25 20.14 -5.67
C THR A 85 11.26 20.81 -4.71
N ASP A 86 11.05 20.24 -3.51
CA ASP A 86 10.04 20.65 -2.54
C ASP A 86 8.60 20.62 -3.09
N ARG A 87 8.33 19.80 -4.12
CA ARG A 87 7.03 19.70 -4.77
C ARG A 87 6.34 18.37 -4.50
N VAL A 88 5.01 18.40 -4.45
CA VAL A 88 4.18 17.20 -4.36
C VAL A 88 4.37 16.35 -5.62
N THR A 89 4.86 15.12 -5.45
CA THR A 89 5.14 14.17 -6.53
C THR A 89 4.27 12.90 -6.47
N THR A 90 3.67 12.63 -5.31
CA THR A 90 2.71 11.54 -5.14
C THR A 90 1.73 11.86 -4.01
N ILE A 91 0.54 11.29 -4.06
CA ILE A 91 -0.48 11.40 -3.01
C ILE A 91 -1.12 10.03 -2.84
N TYR A 92 -1.16 9.51 -1.62
CA TYR A 92 -1.96 8.33 -1.29
C TYR A 92 -3.15 8.75 -0.43
N ALA A 93 -4.34 8.69 -1.04
CA ALA A 93 -5.59 9.04 -0.40
C ALA A 93 -6.35 7.76 -0.02
N LEU A 94 -6.47 7.52 1.28
CA LEU A 94 -7.18 6.36 1.80
C LEU A 94 -8.52 6.77 2.42
N GLY A 95 -8.58 7.85 3.19
CA GLY A 95 -9.75 8.25 3.96
C GLY A 95 -11.03 8.50 3.13
N LYS A 96 -12.16 7.95 3.56
CA LYS A 96 -13.46 8.03 2.88
C LYS A 96 -14.04 9.45 2.84
N GLN A 97 -13.64 10.33 3.75
CA GLN A 97 -14.12 11.72 3.82
C GLN A 97 -13.37 12.65 2.84
N LEU A 98 -12.28 12.18 2.24
CA LEU A 98 -11.50 12.93 1.26
C LEU A 98 -12.29 13.19 -0.03
N LYS A 99 -12.02 14.33 -0.67
CA LYS A 99 -12.64 14.70 -1.96
C LYS A 99 -11.75 14.25 -3.12
N LEU A 100 -12.11 13.15 -3.78
CA LEU A 100 -11.30 12.47 -4.80
C LEU A 100 -11.87 12.53 -6.23
N ASN A 101 -12.69 13.55 -6.55
CA ASN A 101 -13.41 13.63 -7.83
C ASN A 101 -12.52 13.25 -9.03
N PRO A 102 -12.97 12.35 -9.92
CA PRO A 102 -14.32 11.81 -10.01
C PRO A 102 -14.60 10.60 -9.10
N PHE A 103 -13.60 10.14 -8.35
CA PHE A 103 -13.68 8.93 -7.56
C PHE A 103 -14.33 9.17 -6.19
N VAL A 104 -15.01 8.15 -5.70
CA VAL A 104 -15.62 8.11 -4.37
C VAL A 104 -15.20 6.81 -3.69
N ILE A 105 -14.55 6.89 -2.53
CA ILE A 105 -14.19 5.71 -1.74
C ILE A 105 -15.48 4.97 -1.34
N GLY A 106 -15.50 3.65 -1.58
CA GLY A 106 -16.67 2.78 -1.44
C GLY A 106 -17.53 2.64 -2.70
N GLU A 107 -17.18 3.33 -3.80
CA GLU A 107 -17.83 3.09 -5.09
C GLU A 107 -17.43 1.73 -5.67
N ALA A 108 -18.38 1.08 -6.36
CA ALA A 108 -18.14 -0.20 -7.03
C ALA A 108 -17.23 -0.03 -8.25
N SER A 109 -16.39 -1.02 -8.57
CA SER A 109 -15.43 -0.93 -9.67
C SER A 109 -16.12 -0.67 -11.02
N GLN A 110 -17.23 -1.35 -11.28
CA GLN A 110 -18.01 -1.19 -12.52
C GLN A 110 -18.41 0.26 -12.77
N LYS A 111 -18.93 0.96 -11.75
CA LYS A 111 -19.31 2.38 -11.86
C LYS A 111 -18.13 3.29 -12.14
N ILE A 112 -16.94 2.92 -11.69
CA ILE A 112 -15.72 3.67 -11.97
C ILE A 112 -15.28 3.41 -13.41
N TYR A 113 -15.27 2.14 -13.86
CA TYR A 113 -14.83 1.76 -15.21
C TYR A 113 -15.73 2.33 -16.31
N GLU A 114 -17.00 2.61 -16.02
CA GLU A 114 -17.89 3.37 -16.90
C GLU A 114 -17.45 4.84 -17.11
N LYS A 115 -16.70 5.42 -16.17
CA LYS A 115 -16.33 6.85 -16.15
C LYS A 115 -14.91 7.12 -16.63
N VAL A 116 -14.03 6.13 -16.59
CA VAL A 116 -12.60 6.32 -16.84
C VAL A 116 -12.01 5.29 -17.81
N PRO A 117 -11.04 5.68 -18.63
CA PRO A 117 -10.36 4.76 -19.53
C PRO A 117 -9.31 3.96 -18.74
N ILE A 118 -9.69 2.77 -18.29
CA ILE A 118 -8.75 1.79 -17.74
C ILE A 118 -8.28 0.88 -18.88
N GLU A 119 -6.97 0.70 -18.98
CA GLU A 119 -6.31 -0.13 -19.99
C GLU A 119 -5.35 -1.10 -19.29
N GLY A 120 -5.19 -2.32 -19.82
CA GLY A 120 -4.25 -3.31 -19.29
C GLY A 120 -2.80 -3.07 -19.73
N ASP A 121 -2.61 -2.45 -20.90
CA ASP A 121 -1.30 -2.14 -21.46
C ASP A 121 -1.08 -0.64 -21.45
N LEU A 122 -0.06 -0.16 -20.73
CA LEU A 122 0.24 1.28 -20.63
C LEU A 122 1.68 1.57 -21.04
N SER A 123 1.85 2.36 -22.10
CA SER A 123 3.14 2.83 -22.57
C SER A 123 3.41 4.29 -22.18
N PHE A 124 4.60 4.59 -21.68
CA PHE A 124 5.03 5.96 -21.39
C PHE A 124 6.55 6.14 -21.52
N ASN A 125 6.97 7.40 -21.55
CA ASN A 125 8.39 7.76 -21.62
C ASN A 125 8.84 8.39 -20.30
N TYR A 126 10.01 7.97 -19.81
CA TYR A 126 10.71 8.55 -18.68
C TYR A 126 12.14 8.87 -19.11
N ASN A 127 12.51 10.15 -19.21
CA ASN A 127 13.88 10.59 -19.55
C ASN A 127 14.51 9.87 -20.77
N GLY A 128 13.72 9.67 -21.84
CA GLY A 128 14.15 8.96 -23.05
C GLY A 128 14.04 7.43 -22.99
N THR A 129 13.73 6.86 -21.82
CA THR A 129 13.41 5.45 -21.64
C THR A 129 11.95 5.20 -21.93
N LYS A 130 11.66 4.33 -22.90
CA LYS A 130 10.29 3.85 -23.15
C LYS A 130 9.99 2.70 -22.19
N ILE A 131 8.89 2.79 -21.46
CA ILE A 131 8.41 1.77 -20.52
C ILE A 131 7.02 1.33 -20.96
N ASN A 132 6.76 0.03 -20.97
CA ASN A 132 5.42 -0.53 -21.16
C ASN A 132 5.08 -1.39 -19.94
N PHE A 133 4.01 -1.02 -19.23
CA PHE A 133 3.42 -1.86 -18.21
C PHE A 133 2.37 -2.78 -18.81
N GLU A 134 2.34 -4.00 -18.29
CA GLU A 134 1.34 -5.02 -18.56
C GLU A 134 0.69 -5.38 -17.22
N LEU A 135 -0.59 -5.03 -17.08
CA LEU A 135 -1.40 -5.34 -15.91
C LEU A 135 -2.09 -6.68 -16.16
N ASN A 136 -1.84 -7.65 -15.29
CA ASN A 136 -2.55 -8.92 -15.33
C ASN A 136 -3.99 -8.78 -14.80
N GLU A 137 -4.78 -9.86 -14.85
CA GLU A 137 -6.17 -9.85 -14.37
C GLU A 137 -6.28 -9.40 -12.91
N GLU A 138 -5.37 -9.86 -12.04
CA GLU A 138 -5.34 -9.47 -10.64
C GLU A 138 -5.06 -7.98 -10.47
N ASP A 139 -4.06 -7.43 -11.18
CA ASP A 139 -3.75 -6.00 -11.19
C ASP A 139 -4.95 -5.17 -11.65
N MET A 140 -5.66 -5.63 -12.67
CA MET A 140 -6.87 -5.00 -13.18
C MET A 140 -8.04 -5.06 -12.20
N MET A 141 -8.04 -6.02 -11.27
CA MET A 141 -9.07 -6.13 -10.22
C MET A 141 -8.72 -5.35 -8.96
N ILE A 142 -7.45 -5.35 -8.52
CA ILE A 142 -7.06 -4.81 -7.20
C ILE A 142 -6.42 -3.42 -7.29
N ARG A 143 -5.75 -3.10 -8.41
CA ARG A 143 -4.93 -1.89 -8.52
C ARG A 143 -4.76 -1.36 -9.96
N PRO A 144 -5.83 -1.21 -10.77
CA PRO A 144 -5.69 -0.70 -12.13
C PRO A 144 -5.04 0.68 -12.16
N LEU A 145 -4.32 0.95 -13.25
CA LEU A 145 -3.65 2.22 -13.51
C LEU A 145 -4.36 2.98 -14.64
N MET A 146 -4.43 4.30 -14.52
CA MET A 146 -4.85 5.15 -15.62
C MET A 146 -4.04 6.44 -15.72
N LYS A 147 -3.98 6.99 -16.94
CA LYS A 147 -3.48 8.34 -17.16
C LYS A 147 -4.44 9.36 -16.54
N PHE A 148 -3.91 10.30 -15.76
CA PHE A 148 -4.71 11.32 -15.08
C PHE A 148 -4.12 12.71 -15.36
N GLY A 149 -4.43 13.25 -16.54
CA GLY A 149 -3.82 14.48 -17.03
C GLY A 149 -2.35 14.26 -17.36
N LYS A 150 -1.45 15.05 -16.78
CA LYS A 150 0.00 14.83 -16.90
C LYS A 150 0.54 13.75 -15.96
N ASP A 151 -0.23 13.41 -14.91
CA ASP A 151 0.13 12.47 -13.85
C ASP A 151 -0.57 11.12 -14.10
N TRP A 152 -0.56 10.25 -13.09
CA TRP A 152 -1.16 8.91 -13.10
C TRP A 152 -2.03 8.73 -11.87
N ALA A 153 -3.06 7.90 -11.97
CA ALA A 153 -3.87 7.45 -10.86
C ALA A 153 -3.88 5.92 -10.83
N GLN A 154 -3.46 5.33 -9.71
CA GLN A 154 -3.68 3.92 -9.37
C GLN A 154 -4.90 3.86 -8.46
N LEU A 155 -5.89 3.06 -8.83
CA LEU A 155 -7.13 2.91 -8.08
C LEU A 155 -7.04 1.63 -7.26
N ASN A 156 -7.01 1.73 -5.95
CA ASN A 156 -6.87 0.58 -5.06
C ASN A 156 -8.25 0.04 -4.69
N PHE A 157 -8.53 -1.21 -5.03
CA PHE A 157 -9.79 -1.88 -4.75
C PHE A 157 -9.62 -2.96 -3.68
N ASP A 158 -10.65 -3.09 -2.83
CA ASP A 158 -10.93 -4.33 -2.14
C ASP A 158 -11.72 -5.21 -3.09
N HIS A 159 -11.05 -6.19 -3.70
CA HIS A 159 -11.65 -7.12 -4.65
C HIS A 159 -12.69 -8.02 -4.00
N VAL A 160 -12.57 -8.32 -2.70
CA VAL A 160 -13.53 -9.15 -1.97
C VAL A 160 -14.91 -8.47 -1.88
N SER A 161 -14.95 -7.14 -1.69
CA SER A 161 -16.20 -6.39 -1.61
C SER A 161 -16.58 -5.64 -2.89
N ASP A 162 -15.72 -5.69 -3.90
CA ASP A 162 -15.76 -4.88 -5.12
C ASP A 162 -15.91 -3.38 -4.83
N ARG A 163 -15.03 -2.83 -3.98
CA ARG A 163 -15.10 -1.42 -3.55
C ARG A 163 -13.76 -0.71 -3.67
N LEU A 164 -13.80 0.51 -4.19
CA LEU A 164 -12.64 1.40 -4.15
C LEU A 164 -12.28 1.71 -2.69
N ILE A 165 -11.06 1.38 -2.27
CA ILE A 165 -10.56 1.67 -0.93
C ILE A 165 -9.54 2.80 -0.91
N GLY A 166 -8.87 3.11 -2.01
CA GLY A 166 -7.90 4.19 -2.04
C GLY A 166 -7.57 4.64 -3.45
N VAL A 167 -6.93 5.80 -3.55
CA VAL A 167 -6.39 6.29 -4.82
C VAL A 167 -4.98 6.80 -4.57
N ARG A 168 -4.03 6.32 -5.38
CA ARG A 168 -2.67 6.86 -5.42
C ARG A 168 -2.47 7.67 -6.68
N TYR A 169 -2.16 8.96 -6.53
CA TYR A 169 -1.74 9.82 -7.63
C TYR A 169 -0.21 9.87 -7.70
N MET A 170 0.38 9.78 -8.89
CA MET A 170 1.84 9.74 -9.06
C MET A 170 2.27 10.54 -10.28
N THR A 171 3.40 11.25 -10.18
CA THR A 171 4.14 11.71 -11.35
C THR A 171 4.70 10.51 -12.12
N THR A 172 5.09 10.73 -13.38
CA THR A 172 5.76 9.70 -14.19
C THR A 172 7.08 9.23 -13.55
N ASP A 173 7.83 10.13 -12.89
CA ASP A 173 9.08 9.80 -12.21
C ASP A 173 8.85 8.82 -11.04
N VAL A 174 7.83 9.08 -10.20
CA VAL A 174 7.47 8.17 -9.10
C VAL A 174 6.98 6.82 -9.64
N LEU A 175 6.13 6.85 -10.66
CA LEU A 175 5.61 5.63 -11.27
C LEU A 175 6.74 4.75 -11.86
N ALA A 176 7.69 5.36 -12.56
CA ALA A 176 8.85 4.66 -13.10
C ALA A 176 9.76 4.11 -11.99
N ALA A 177 9.95 4.86 -10.90
CA ALA A 177 10.80 4.47 -9.79
C ALA A 177 10.19 3.36 -8.92
N GLN A 178 8.86 3.34 -8.78
CA GLN A 178 8.15 2.28 -8.05
C GLN A 178 7.91 1.04 -8.89
N HIS A 179 7.76 1.20 -10.21
CA HIS A 179 7.51 0.14 -11.21
C HIS A 179 6.62 -1.00 -10.65
N PRO A 180 5.35 -0.70 -10.30
CA PRO A 180 4.53 -1.62 -9.49
C PRO A 180 3.94 -2.80 -10.27
N TYR A 181 4.13 -2.85 -11.59
CA TYR A 181 3.58 -3.86 -12.51
C TYR A 181 4.69 -4.59 -13.27
N SER A 182 4.32 -5.69 -13.92
CA SER A 182 5.17 -6.31 -14.94
C SER A 182 5.47 -5.30 -16.05
N MET A 183 6.70 -5.31 -16.57
CA MET A 183 7.10 -4.29 -17.55
C MET A 183 8.16 -4.76 -18.54
N THR A 184 8.14 -4.13 -19.72
CA THR A 184 9.26 -4.08 -20.65
C THR A 184 9.78 -2.65 -20.77
N TYR A 185 11.07 -2.47 -21.04
CA TYR A 185 11.63 -1.13 -21.23
C TYR A 185 12.77 -1.09 -22.26
N GLN A 186 12.95 0.07 -22.88
CA GLN A 186 14.03 0.38 -23.80
C GLN A 186 14.71 1.67 -23.33
N GLY A 187 15.89 1.56 -22.73
CA GLY A 187 16.65 2.67 -22.14
C GLY A 187 17.17 2.36 -20.74
N GLN A 188 17.32 3.38 -19.91
CA GLN A 188 17.78 3.27 -18.52
C GLN A 188 16.62 3.55 -17.54
N LEU A 189 16.37 2.61 -16.64
CA LEU A 189 15.40 2.80 -15.56
C LEU A 189 15.90 3.84 -14.53
N PRO A 190 14.98 4.47 -13.77
CA PRO A 190 15.38 5.30 -12.64
C PRO A 190 16.28 4.52 -11.69
N LYS A 191 17.40 5.13 -11.28
CA LYS A 191 18.24 4.56 -10.24
C LYS A 191 17.54 4.73 -8.90
N THR A 192 17.39 3.64 -8.15
CA THR A 192 16.96 3.70 -6.75
C THR A 192 18.01 4.43 -5.93
N ALA A 193 17.57 5.21 -4.93
CA ALA A 193 18.50 5.86 -4.01
C ALA A 193 19.35 4.81 -3.28
N ASN A 194 20.68 5.02 -3.25
CA ASN A 194 21.57 4.17 -2.46
C ASN A 194 21.56 4.66 -1.01
N LEU A 195 20.60 4.17 -0.23
CA LEU A 195 20.45 4.53 1.17
C LEU A 195 21.53 3.86 2.02
N ASN A 196 22.13 4.62 2.94
CA ASN A 196 22.98 4.07 3.99
C ASN A 196 22.15 3.40 5.11
N ASP A 197 22.82 2.72 6.03
CA ASP A 197 22.13 1.97 7.11
C ASP A 197 21.22 2.85 7.98
N LYS A 198 21.64 4.09 8.28
CA LYS A 198 20.84 5.04 9.07
C LYS A 198 19.58 5.46 8.32
N GLU A 199 19.69 5.69 7.02
CA GLU A 199 18.55 6.03 6.16
C GLU A 199 17.59 4.84 6.04
N TRP A 200 18.11 3.62 5.90
CA TRP A 200 17.27 2.41 5.89
C TRP A 200 16.53 2.19 7.21
N ILE A 201 17.19 2.44 8.36
CA ILE A 201 16.51 2.36 9.67
C ILE A 201 15.34 3.35 9.71
N ALA A 202 15.55 4.60 9.26
CA ALA A 202 14.49 5.60 9.25
C ALA A 202 13.34 5.25 8.29
N VAL A 203 13.64 4.70 7.11
CA VAL A 203 12.63 4.21 6.16
C VAL A 203 11.84 3.04 6.72
N ASN A 204 12.51 2.06 7.35
CA ASN A 204 11.83 0.92 7.97
C ASN A 204 10.85 1.37 9.08
N GLN A 205 11.30 2.27 9.96
CA GLN A 205 10.47 2.83 11.04
C GLN A 205 9.27 3.63 10.51
N ALA A 206 9.46 4.36 9.41
CA ALA A 206 8.38 5.04 8.70
C ALA A 206 7.37 4.02 8.13
N GLU A 207 7.83 3.02 7.38
CA GLU A 207 6.96 1.98 6.81
C GLU A 207 6.17 1.24 7.91
N ASP A 208 6.77 0.98 9.07
CA ASP A 208 6.09 0.38 10.23
C ASP A 208 4.89 1.20 10.72
N GLN A 209 5.09 2.50 10.89
CA GLN A 209 4.04 3.42 11.35
C GLN A 209 2.98 3.66 10.27
N GLU A 210 3.38 3.74 9.00
CA GLU A 210 2.46 3.85 7.87
C GLU A 210 1.54 2.62 7.77
N ILE A 211 2.10 1.41 7.84
CA ILE A 211 1.32 0.16 7.82
C ILE A 211 0.36 0.10 9.03
N PHE A 212 0.81 0.49 10.22
CA PHE A 212 -0.05 0.55 11.41
C PHE A 212 -1.24 1.49 11.21
N ASP A 213 -0.97 2.72 10.76
CA ASP A 213 -2.02 3.72 10.51
C ASP A 213 -3.00 3.21 9.42
N ILE A 214 -2.48 2.69 8.30
CA ILE A 214 -3.30 2.16 7.19
C ILE A 214 -4.16 0.99 7.68
N SER A 215 -3.61 0.08 8.49
CA SER A 215 -4.35 -1.05 9.05
C SER A 215 -5.53 -0.58 9.90
N ASN A 216 -5.32 0.43 10.75
CA ASN A 216 -6.39 1.00 11.56
C ASN A 216 -7.44 1.75 10.74
N VAL A 217 -7.05 2.43 9.67
CA VAL A 217 -8.03 3.04 8.74
C VAL A 217 -8.86 1.97 8.03
N MET A 218 -8.25 0.86 7.62
CA MET A 218 -8.98 -0.29 7.06
C MET A 218 -9.92 -0.89 8.11
N ARG A 219 -9.46 -1.11 9.34
CA ARG A 219 -10.32 -1.63 10.42
C ARG A 219 -11.52 -0.73 10.69
N LEU A 220 -11.32 0.58 10.82
CA LEU A 220 -12.40 1.56 10.94
C LEU A 220 -13.41 1.45 9.79
N ARG A 221 -12.93 1.31 8.55
CA ARG A 221 -13.77 1.17 7.36
C ARG A 221 -14.67 -0.05 7.37
N PHE A 222 -14.17 -1.15 7.95
CA PHE A 222 -14.90 -2.41 8.09
C PHE A 222 -15.58 -2.55 9.46
N ASN A 223 -15.78 -1.42 10.18
CA ASN A 223 -16.43 -1.35 11.49
C ASN A 223 -15.75 -2.21 12.56
N GLN A 224 -14.43 -2.37 12.47
CA GLN A 224 -13.62 -3.07 13.46
C GLN A 224 -12.96 -2.06 14.43
N PRO A 225 -12.83 -2.40 15.73
CA PRO A 225 -12.08 -1.58 16.68
C PRO A 225 -10.64 -1.37 16.21
N ILE A 226 -10.09 -0.17 16.38
CA ILE A 226 -8.68 0.10 16.10
C ILE A 226 -7.78 -0.67 17.08
N LEU A 227 -6.63 -1.08 16.58
CA LEU A 227 -5.60 -1.77 17.36
C LEU A 227 -4.68 -0.73 18.00
N LYS A 228 -4.24 -1.00 19.23
CA LYS A 228 -3.21 -0.18 19.88
C LYS A 228 -1.81 -0.66 19.45
N TRP A 229 -0.87 0.27 19.35
CA TRP A 229 0.52 -0.07 19.06
C TRP A 229 1.12 -0.88 20.21
N ASN A 230 1.68 -2.06 19.92
CA ASN A 230 2.45 -2.85 20.87
C ASN A 230 3.93 -2.84 20.49
N GLU A 231 4.73 -2.16 21.31
CA GLU A 231 6.16 -2.02 21.09
C GLU A 231 6.90 -3.36 21.13
N GLN A 232 6.53 -4.28 22.03
CA GLN A 232 7.19 -5.58 22.14
C GLN A 232 6.89 -6.47 20.92
N ALA A 233 5.67 -6.42 20.40
CA ALA A 233 5.27 -7.12 19.18
C ALA A 233 5.97 -6.50 17.96
N HIS A 234 6.08 -5.17 17.88
CA HIS A 234 6.88 -4.50 16.84
C HIS A 234 8.32 -5.00 16.82
N GLN A 235 8.94 -5.13 18.00
CA GLN A 235 10.31 -5.64 18.11
C GLN A 235 10.43 -7.12 17.71
N ALA A 236 9.38 -7.94 17.87
CA ALA A 236 9.34 -9.32 17.35
C ALA A 236 9.22 -9.32 15.82
N ALA A 237 8.22 -8.62 15.28
CA ALA A 237 7.95 -8.48 13.86
C ALA A 237 9.17 -7.93 13.09
N TYR A 238 9.83 -6.90 13.61
CA TYR A 238 11.01 -6.30 12.98
C TYR A 238 12.16 -7.30 12.86
N GLN A 239 12.40 -8.08 13.92
CA GLN A 239 13.45 -9.10 13.88
C GLN A 239 13.09 -10.26 12.98
N HIS A 240 11.81 -10.62 12.86
CA HIS A 240 11.39 -11.64 11.92
C HIS A 240 11.59 -11.20 10.46
N SER A 241 11.15 -9.98 10.12
CA SER A 241 11.41 -9.37 8.80
C SER A 241 12.91 -9.30 8.47
N LYS A 242 13.73 -8.87 9.43
CA LYS A 242 15.19 -8.84 9.28
C LYS A 242 15.78 -10.23 9.09
N GLU A 243 15.32 -11.22 9.84
CA GLU A 243 15.81 -12.59 9.73
C GLU A 243 15.45 -13.23 8.39
N MET A 244 14.20 -13.10 7.94
CA MET A 244 13.75 -13.53 6.60
C MET A 244 14.62 -12.91 5.50
N GLN A 245 14.85 -11.60 5.57
CA GLN A 245 15.67 -10.87 4.60
C GLN A 245 17.13 -11.33 4.61
N THR A 246 17.75 -11.45 5.79
CA THR A 246 19.20 -11.72 5.91
C THR A 246 19.55 -13.19 5.69
N ARG A 247 18.61 -14.09 5.96
CA ARG A 247 18.79 -15.55 5.80
C ARG A 247 18.14 -16.10 4.53
N ASN A 248 17.55 -15.25 3.69
CA ASN A 248 16.95 -15.60 2.40
C ASN A 248 15.88 -16.69 2.48
N TYR A 249 14.94 -16.56 3.42
CA TYR A 249 13.76 -17.42 3.50
C TYR A 249 12.49 -16.57 3.69
N PHE A 250 11.34 -17.19 3.47
CA PHE A 250 10.05 -16.55 3.67
C PHE A 250 9.06 -17.58 4.25
N SER A 251 8.76 -17.48 5.54
CA SER A 251 7.97 -18.45 6.31
C SER A 251 7.60 -17.87 7.66
N HIS A 252 6.39 -18.17 8.15
CA HIS A 252 5.96 -17.88 9.53
C HIS A 252 6.85 -18.56 10.57
N ASP A 253 7.39 -19.73 10.24
CA ASP A 253 8.27 -20.49 11.11
C ASP A 253 9.73 -20.28 10.77
N SER A 254 10.53 -20.02 11.81
CA SER A 254 11.98 -19.90 11.70
C SER A 254 12.69 -21.08 12.34
N LYS A 255 13.70 -21.60 11.63
CA LYS A 255 14.64 -22.60 12.18
C LYS A 255 15.54 -22.05 13.30
N TRP A 256 15.63 -20.73 13.44
CA TRP A 256 16.51 -20.06 14.41
C TRP A 256 15.73 -19.39 15.54
N SER A 257 14.61 -18.77 15.19
CA SER A 257 13.79 -17.98 16.11
C SER A 257 12.45 -18.65 16.45
N GLY A 258 12.16 -19.84 15.90
CA GLY A 258 10.91 -20.56 16.15
C GLY A 258 9.71 -19.93 15.47
N ASP A 259 8.52 -20.37 15.87
CA ASP A 259 7.22 -19.87 15.41
C ASP A 259 6.88 -18.49 16.03
N LEU A 260 5.72 -17.94 15.67
CA LEU A 260 5.20 -16.67 16.21
C LEU A 260 5.16 -16.70 17.75
N LYS A 261 4.66 -17.79 18.33
CA LYS A 261 4.57 -17.93 19.79
C LYS A 261 5.94 -17.82 20.44
N ALA A 262 6.94 -18.53 19.94
CA ALA A 262 8.30 -18.47 20.47
C ALA A 262 8.92 -17.06 20.32
N ARG A 263 8.61 -16.35 19.23
CA ARG A 263 9.05 -14.95 19.04
C ARG A 263 8.41 -13.99 20.05
N LEU A 264 7.10 -14.11 20.28
CA LEU A 264 6.37 -13.28 21.25
C LEU A 264 6.75 -13.61 22.70
N ASP A 265 6.93 -14.90 23.04
CA ASP A 265 7.36 -15.35 24.37
C ASP A 265 8.72 -14.74 24.75
N ARG A 266 9.68 -14.66 23.81
CA ARG A 266 10.98 -14.00 24.05
C ARG A 266 10.88 -12.50 24.30
N ARG A 267 9.79 -11.86 23.83
CA ARG A 267 9.45 -10.47 24.13
C ARG A 267 8.57 -10.33 25.37
N LYS A 268 8.36 -11.43 26.11
CA LYS A 268 7.52 -11.50 27.32
C LYS A 268 6.06 -11.10 27.04
N ILE A 269 5.57 -11.35 25.82
CA ILE A 269 4.16 -11.19 25.48
C ILE A 269 3.47 -12.54 25.67
N TYR A 270 2.74 -12.67 26.77
CA TYR A 270 1.78 -13.75 26.95
C TYR A 270 0.43 -13.27 26.42
N PHE A 271 -0.29 -14.11 25.68
CA PHE A 271 -1.47 -13.69 24.93
C PHE A 271 -2.60 -14.72 24.98
N GLN A 272 -3.83 -14.23 24.84
CA GLN A 272 -5.03 -15.06 24.65
C GLN A 272 -5.10 -15.56 23.20
N THR A 273 -4.81 -14.67 22.25
CA THR A 273 -4.73 -14.97 20.82
C THR A 273 -3.63 -14.13 20.17
N ALA A 274 -3.03 -14.67 19.11
CA ALA A 274 -2.06 -13.98 18.27
C ALA A 274 -2.23 -14.43 16.81
N GLY A 275 -1.89 -13.55 15.88
CA GLY A 275 -1.89 -13.82 14.44
C GLY A 275 -0.76 -13.07 13.75
N GLU A 276 -0.33 -13.56 12.59
CA GLU A 276 0.76 -12.96 11.83
C GLU A 276 0.40 -12.80 10.37
N ASN A 277 0.73 -11.64 9.80
CA ASN A 277 0.82 -11.46 8.35
C ASN A 277 2.27 -11.20 7.98
N ILE A 278 2.79 -11.92 6.98
CA ILE A 278 4.11 -11.66 6.39
C ILE A 278 4.00 -11.29 4.92
N ALA A 279 4.89 -10.45 4.43
CA ALA A 279 4.98 -10.10 3.02
C ALA A 279 6.41 -9.70 2.64
N ALA A 280 6.74 -9.86 1.36
CA ALA A 280 8.02 -9.44 0.83
C ALA A 280 7.89 -8.86 -0.58
N ARG A 281 8.86 -8.03 -0.96
CA ARG A 281 9.05 -7.44 -2.31
C ARG A 281 7.99 -6.43 -2.76
N TYR A 282 7.10 -6.01 -1.87
CA TYR A 282 6.24 -4.85 -2.11
C TYR A 282 7.06 -3.55 -2.14
N SER A 283 6.56 -2.56 -2.88
CA SER A 283 7.26 -1.29 -3.07
C SER A 283 7.22 -0.41 -1.83
N ASP A 284 6.12 -0.37 -1.09
CA ASP A 284 5.96 0.41 0.15
C ASP A 284 4.79 -0.08 1.02
N ALA A 285 4.58 0.61 2.15
CA ALA A 285 3.54 0.38 3.14
C ALA A 285 2.12 0.28 2.55
N ALA A 286 1.77 1.12 1.58
CA ALA A 286 0.44 1.12 0.99
C ALA A 286 0.24 -0.03 0.00
N ALA A 287 1.29 -0.40 -0.74
CA ALA A 287 1.25 -1.58 -1.60
C ALA A 287 1.10 -2.88 -0.80
N VAL A 288 1.88 -3.06 0.29
CA VAL A 288 1.79 -4.26 1.12
C VAL A 288 0.47 -4.37 1.88
N SER A 289 -0.05 -3.24 2.40
CA SER A 289 -1.33 -3.22 3.09
C SER A 289 -2.50 -3.56 2.16
N LEU A 290 -2.47 -3.09 0.91
CA LEU A 290 -3.44 -3.50 -0.10
C LEU A 290 -3.34 -5.01 -0.40
N GLY A 291 -2.12 -5.54 -0.48
CA GLY A 291 -1.87 -6.96 -0.72
C GLY A 291 -2.46 -7.85 0.38
N TRP A 292 -2.23 -7.50 1.65
CA TRP A 292 -2.83 -8.22 2.78
C TRP A 292 -4.36 -8.12 2.80
N LEU A 293 -4.94 -6.96 2.47
CA LEU A 293 -6.39 -6.79 2.42
C LEU A 293 -7.07 -7.71 1.37
N ASN A 294 -6.40 -7.94 0.24
CA ASN A 294 -6.90 -8.74 -0.88
C ASN A 294 -6.53 -10.23 -0.81
N SER A 295 -5.75 -10.64 0.18
CA SER A 295 -5.49 -12.05 0.46
C SER A 295 -6.40 -12.54 1.58
N ILE A 296 -7.24 -13.55 1.30
CA ILE A 296 -8.28 -14.01 2.23
C ILE A 296 -7.71 -14.36 3.62
N ASP A 297 -6.59 -15.07 3.69
CA ASP A 297 -6.01 -15.47 4.97
C ASP A 297 -5.40 -14.30 5.75
N HIS A 298 -4.69 -13.40 5.06
CA HIS A 298 -4.15 -12.19 5.69
C HIS A 298 -5.24 -11.20 6.12
N ARG A 299 -6.32 -11.12 5.33
CA ARG A 299 -7.51 -10.31 5.61
C ARG A 299 -8.21 -10.77 6.87
N LYS A 300 -8.30 -12.09 7.11
CA LYS A 300 -8.87 -12.63 8.36
C LYS A 300 -8.15 -12.05 9.57
N ASN A 301 -6.82 -12.01 9.57
CA ASN A 301 -6.06 -11.40 10.67
C ASN A 301 -6.32 -9.89 10.77
N LEU A 302 -6.25 -9.17 9.65
CA LEU A 302 -6.41 -7.71 9.62
C LEU A 302 -7.77 -7.26 10.18
N LEU A 303 -8.84 -8.03 9.95
CA LEU A 303 -10.21 -7.70 10.33
C LEU A 303 -10.74 -8.52 11.52
N ASN A 304 -9.90 -9.30 12.20
CA ASN A 304 -10.30 -10.06 13.38
C ASN A 304 -10.55 -9.11 14.55
N ASP A 305 -11.73 -9.18 15.16
CA ASP A 305 -12.14 -8.38 16.31
C ASP A 305 -11.56 -8.89 17.64
N ALA A 306 -11.07 -10.13 17.65
CA ALA A 306 -10.43 -10.72 18.82
C ALA A 306 -9.09 -10.05 19.16
N PHE A 307 -8.41 -9.41 18.20
CA PHE A 307 -7.16 -8.70 18.40
C PHE A 307 -7.37 -7.30 18.96
N THR A 308 -6.54 -6.90 19.94
CA THR A 308 -6.59 -5.58 20.57
C THR A 308 -5.35 -4.72 20.28
N GLU A 309 -4.25 -5.36 19.90
CA GLU A 309 -2.94 -4.74 19.73
C GLU A 309 -2.23 -5.23 18.47
N LEU A 310 -1.35 -4.39 17.93
CA LEU A 310 -0.58 -4.66 16.71
C LEU A 310 0.86 -4.16 16.86
N GLY A 311 1.81 -5.04 16.56
CA GLY A 311 3.18 -4.67 16.24
C GLY A 311 3.44 -4.83 14.74
N VAL A 312 4.04 -3.83 14.11
CA VAL A 312 4.45 -3.93 12.70
C VAL A 312 5.96 -3.80 12.62
N GLY A 313 6.63 -4.65 11.86
CA GLY A 313 8.08 -4.55 11.68
C GLY A 313 8.53 -4.80 10.25
N SER A 314 9.32 -3.87 9.73
CA SER A 314 9.80 -3.84 8.36
C SER A 314 11.32 -3.86 8.34
N TYR A 315 11.90 -4.64 7.43
CA TYR A 315 13.33 -4.61 7.20
C TYR A 315 13.62 -4.71 5.72
N LYS A 316 13.86 -3.55 5.11
CA LYS A 316 13.83 -3.41 3.64
C LYS A 316 12.46 -3.90 3.14
N ASN A 317 12.38 -4.48 1.96
CA ASN A 317 11.11 -4.95 1.39
C ASN A 317 10.65 -6.29 2.01
N TYR A 318 10.74 -6.46 3.33
CA TYR A 318 10.16 -7.56 4.12
C TYR A 318 9.35 -6.95 5.25
N TYR A 319 8.13 -7.41 5.42
CA TYR A 319 7.10 -6.81 6.24
C TYR A 319 6.43 -7.88 7.09
N THR A 320 6.22 -7.58 8.37
CA THR A 320 5.52 -8.47 9.32
C THR A 320 4.52 -7.66 10.15
N GLN A 321 3.31 -8.17 10.32
CA GLN A 321 2.31 -7.69 11.29
C GLN A 321 2.08 -8.78 12.33
N ASP A 322 2.36 -8.49 13.59
CA ASP A 322 2.07 -9.35 14.73
C ASP A 322 0.87 -8.79 15.50
N PHE A 323 -0.28 -9.42 15.33
CA PHE A 323 -1.53 -9.10 16.02
C PHE A 323 -1.58 -9.85 17.34
N VAL A 324 -1.95 -9.19 18.43
CA VAL A 324 -2.00 -9.81 19.75
C VAL A 324 -3.17 -9.32 20.59
N THR A 325 -3.65 -10.18 21.47
CA THR A 325 -4.49 -9.83 22.63
C THR A 325 -3.76 -10.30 23.88
N PRO A 326 -3.02 -9.41 24.55
CA PRO A 326 -2.21 -9.79 25.70
C PRO A 326 -3.06 -10.37 26.84
N LEU A 327 -2.51 -11.36 27.55
CA LEU A 327 -3.00 -11.74 28.86
C LEU A 327 -2.58 -10.63 29.82
N ASN A 328 -3.51 -9.76 30.19
CA ASN A 328 -3.26 -8.80 31.27
C ASN A 328 -3.22 -9.59 32.60
N PRO A 329 -2.08 -9.61 33.31
CA PRO A 329 -1.97 -10.28 34.61
C PRO A 329 -2.77 -9.57 35.71
#